data_AF-A0A180F5K7-F1
#
_entry.id   AF-A0A180F5K7-F1
#
_cell.length_a   1.000
_cell.length_b   1.000
_cell.length_c   1.000
_cell.angle_alpha   90.00
_cell.angle_beta   90.00
_cell.angle_gamma   90.00
#
_symmetry.space_group_name_H-M   'P 1'
#
loop_
_entity.id
_entity.type
_entity.pdbx_description
1 polymer ?
#
loop_
_entity_poly.entity_id
_entity_poly.type
_entity_poly.pdbx_seq_one_letter_code
_entity_poly.pdbx_strand_id
1 'polypeptide(L)' 'MNRSASDYWKPYESIIPQEKYLQTKAETFTAEGYNSLFRYFLARMRRKSECYSKNVEMLEISVFIINASEKLDATCI' A
#
# COMPACT_ATOMS: atom_id res chain seq x y z
N MET A 1 16.95 -10.44 -4.58
CA MET A 1 15.92 -11.50 -4.63
C MET A 1 14.67 -10.89 -4.03
N ASN A 2 13.64 -10.61 -4.85
CA ASN A 2 12.47 -9.84 -4.39
C ASN A 2 11.55 -10.76 -3.57
N ARG A 3 11.52 -10.55 -2.25
CA ARG A 3 10.67 -11.28 -1.31
C ARG A 3 9.37 -10.51 -1.14
N SER A 4 8.23 -11.18 -1.24
CA SER A 4 6.91 -10.58 -1.13
C SER A 4 6.32 -10.92 0.24
N ALA A 5 6.01 -9.89 1.03
CA ALA A 5 5.28 -10.07 2.27
C ALA A 5 3.82 -9.70 2.10
N SER A 6 2.92 -10.50 2.67
CA SER A 6 1.50 -10.18 2.72
C SER A 6 0.92 -10.49 4.09
N ASP A 7 -0.33 -10.08 4.29
CA ASP A 7 -1.12 -10.54 5.42
C ASP A 7 -1.38 -12.06 5.38
N TYR A 8 -1.89 -12.61 6.48
CA TYR A 8 -2.24 -14.03 6.60
C TYR A 8 -3.54 -14.41 5.84
N TRP A 9 -3.84 -13.72 4.74
CA TRP A 9 -5.03 -14.02 3.95
C TRP A 9 -4.77 -15.16 2.95
N LYS A 10 -5.55 -16.23 3.10
CA LYS A 10 -5.48 -17.49 2.32
C LYS A 10 -5.35 -17.34 0.79
N PRO A 11 -5.99 -16.38 0.10
CA PRO A 11 -5.81 -16.23 -1.34
C PRO A 11 -4.37 -15.93 -1.75
N TYR A 12 -3.59 -15.21 -0.94
CA TYR A 12 -2.22 -14.86 -1.28
C TYR A 12 -1.28 -16.06 -1.30
N GLU A 13 -1.55 -17.08 -0.49
CA GLU A 13 -0.84 -18.37 -0.54
C GLU A 13 -0.98 -19.06 -1.91
N SER A 14 -2.09 -18.82 -2.62
CA SER A 14 -2.32 -19.38 -3.95
C SER A 14 -1.73 -18.54 -5.09
N ILE A 15 -1.41 -17.27 -4.82
CA ILE A 15 -0.98 -16.29 -5.83
C ILE A 15 0.54 -16.08 -5.77
N ILE A 16 1.12 -16.08 -4.56
CA ILE A 16 2.53 -15.79 -4.34
C ILE A 16 3.30 -17.11 -4.23
N PRO A 17 4.35 -17.33 -5.05
CA PRO A 17 5.18 -18.51 -4.94
C PRO A 17 5.80 -18.65 -3.54
N GLN A 18 5.65 -19.83 -2.92
CA GLN A 18 6.08 -20.11 -1.54
C GLN A 18 7.55 -19.73 -1.27
N GLU A 19 8.43 -19.88 -2.27
CA GLU A 19 9.86 -19.54 -2.20
C GLU A 19 10.14 -18.05 -1.99
N LYS A 20 9.19 -17.20 -2.36
CA LYS A 20 9.27 -15.73 -2.24
C LYS A 20 8.32 -15.20 -1.17
N TYR A 21 7.52 -16.07 -0.57
CA TYR A 21 6.43 -15.68 0.31
C TYR A 21 6.89 -15.64 1.76
N LEU A 22 6.77 -14.46 2.37
CA LEU A 22 7.23 -14.22 3.74
C LEU A 22 6.09 -13.64 4.56
N GLN A 23 5.47 -14.47 5.39
CA GLN A 23 4.42 -14.07 6.32
C GLN A 23 4.99 -14.01 7.73
N THR A 24 5.70 -12.93 8.07
CA THR A 24 6.04 -12.65 9.47
C THR A 24 5.35 -11.39 9.94
N LYS A 25 5.06 -11.35 11.25
CA LYS A 25 4.44 -10.21 11.92
C LYS A 25 5.24 -8.91 11.75
N ALA A 26 6.56 -9.01 11.54
CA ALA A 26 7.43 -7.86 11.35
C ALA A 26 7.17 -7.17 9.99
N GLU A 27 6.94 -7.94 8.92
CA GLU A 27 6.60 -7.34 7.62
C GLU A 27 5.15 -6.85 7.55
N THR A 28 4.22 -7.52 8.25
CA THR A 28 2.81 -7.10 8.29
C THR A 28 2.63 -5.76 9.00
N PHE A 29 3.44 -5.47 10.03
CA PHE A 29 3.39 -4.18 10.73
C PHE A 29 3.62 -2.99 9.79
N THR A 30 4.55 -3.13 8.84
CA THR A 30 4.84 -2.10 7.84
C THR A 30 3.65 -1.91 6.89
N ALA A 31 3.07 -3.00 6.38
CA ALA A 31 1.89 -2.95 5.51
C ALA A 31 0.65 -2.34 6.22
N GLU A 32 0.45 -2.66 7.50
CA GLU A 32 -0.60 -2.06 8.33
C GLU A 32 -0.39 -0.55 8.53
N GLY A 33 0.85 -0.12 8.78
CA GLY A 33 1.23 1.29 8.89
C GLY A 33 0.90 2.07 7.62
N TYR A 34 1.22 1.51 6.45
CA TYR A 34 0.88 2.10 5.16
C TYR A 34 -0.62 2.20 4.91
N ASN A 35 -1.36 1.12 5.21
CA ASN A 35 -2.82 1.12 5.10
C ASN A 35 -3.47 2.18 6.01
N SER A 36 -2.90 2.43 7.19
CA SER A 36 -3.35 3.50 8.09
C SER A 36 -3.09 4.89 7.51
N LEU A 37 -1.89 5.14 7.00
CA LEU A 37 -1.52 6.40 6.34
C LEU A 37 -2.41 6.69 5.12
N PHE A 38 -2.67 5.67 4.30
CA PHE A 38 -3.52 5.79 3.13
C PHE A 38 -4.96 6.16 3.50
N ARG A 39 -5.55 5.48 4.51
CA ARG A 39 -6.90 5.83 5.03
C ARG A 39 -6.95 7.25 5.55
N TYR A 40 -5.90 7.70 6.24
CA TYR A 40 -5.79 9.05 6.77
C TYR A 40 -5.74 10.12 5.66
N PHE A 41 -5.01 9.83 4.59
CA PHE A 41 -4.96 10.68 3.40
C PHE A 41 -6.34 10.76 2.70
N LEU A 42 -6.98 9.62 2.46
CA LEU A 42 -8.33 9.59 1.87
C LEU A 42 -9.36 10.32 2.74
N ALA A 43 -9.25 10.24 4.06
CA ALA A 43 -10.13 10.99 4.97
C ALA A 43 -9.94 12.52 4.84
N ARG A 44 -8.74 13.00 4.52
CA ARG A 44 -8.49 14.43 4.25
C ARG A 44 -9.22 14.92 3.01
N MET A 45 -9.31 14.11 1.96
CA MET A 45 -10.03 14.48 0.72
C MET A 45 -11.50 14.86 0.95
N ARG A 46 -12.09 14.51 2.10
CA ARG A 46 -13.46 14.88 2.49
C ARG A 46 -13.60 16.28 3.09
N ARG A 47 -12.50 16.95 3.49
CA ARG A 47 -12.54 18.29 4.07
C ARG A 47 -12.77 19.34 2.99
N LYS A 48 -13.54 20.38 3.31
CA LYS A 48 -13.86 21.48 2.37
C LYS A 48 -12.85 22.63 2.39
N SER A 49 -11.92 22.64 3.35
CA SER A 49 -11.04 23.79 3.65
C SER A 49 -9.73 23.80 2.88
N GLU A 50 -9.46 22.79 2.06
CA GLU A 50 -8.17 22.55 1.45
C GLU A 50 -8.35 22.34 -0.05
N CYS A 51 -7.44 22.91 -0.83
CA CYS A 51 -7.53 22.96 -2.28
C CYS A 51 -6.98 21.66 -2.88
N TYR A 52 -7.71 20.56 -2.73
CA TYR A 52 -7.44 19.34 -3.49
C TYR A 52 -8.26 19.31 -4.77
N SER A 53 -7.63 18.96 -5.89
CA SER A 53 -8.36 18.63 -7.11
C SER A 53 -9.14 17.33 -6.88
N LYS A 54 -10.46 17.36 -7.11
CA LYS A 54 -11.34 16.17 -7.05
C LYS A 54 -11.35 15.40 -8.38
N ASN A 55 -10.47 15.74 -9.31
CA ASN A 55 -10.32 14.99 -10.54
C ASN A 55 -9.80 13.59 -10.22
N VAL A 56 -10.49 12.57 -10.73
CA VAL A 56 -10.14 11.16 -10.56
C VAL A 56 -8.75 10.86 -11.11
N GLU A 57 -8.37 11.43 -12.26
CA GLU A 57 -7.05 11.24 -12.86
C GLU A 57 -5.94 11.78 -11.95
N MET A 58 -6.14 12.96 -11.36
CA MET A 58 -5.17 13.54 -10.43
C MET A 58 -5.06 12.74 -9.14
N LEU A 59 -6.16 12.15 -8.68
CA LEU A 59 -6.18 11.21 -7.57
C LEU A 59 -5.39 9.95 -7.89
N GLU A 60 -5.61 9.34 -9.05
CA GLU A 60 -4.87 8.15 -9.51
C GLU A 60 -3.37 8.44 -9.62
N ILE A 61 -3.00 9.59 -10.20
CA ILE A 61 -1.60 10.03 -10.28
C ILE A 61 -1.01 10.25 -8.88
N SER A 62 -1.76 10.85 -7.95
CA SER A 62 -1.29 11.07 -6.58
C SER A 62 -1.04 9.74 -5.85
N VAL A 63 -1.97 8.80 -5.98
CA VAL A 63 -1.82 7.44 -5.41
C VAL A 63 -0.64 6.73 -6.07
N PHE A 64 -0.49 6.85 -7.39
CA PHE A 64 0.63 6.27 -8.12
C PHE A 64 1.96 6.85 -7.66
N ILE A 65 2.06 8.17 -7.48
CA ILE A 65 3.28 8.83 -6.97
C ILE A 65 3.62 8.32 -5.57
N ILE A 66 2.65 8.26 -4.65
CA ILE A 66 2.85 7.76 -3.29
C ILE A 66 3.39 6.32 -3.31
N ASN A 67 2.81 5.44 -4.12
CA ASN A 67 3.26 4.06 -4.25
C ASN A 67 4.56 3.91 -5.05
N ALA A 68 4.87 4.83 -5.96
CA ALA A 68 6.05 4.78 -6.84
C ALA A 68 7.32 5.33 -6.16
N SER A 69 7.19 6.35 -5.30
CA SER A 69 8.30 6.84 -4.46
C SER A 69 8.87 5.77 -3.51
N GLU A 70 8.13 4.69 -3.31
CA GLU A 70 8.49 3.59 -2.40
C GLU A 70 9.00 2.33 -3.11
N LYS A 71 9.07 2.34 -4.45
CA LYS A 71 9.62 1.23 -5.25
C LYS A 71 11.13 0.99 -5.06
N LEU A 72 11.80 1.69 -4.15
CA LEU A 72 13.16 1.33 -3.76
C LEU A 72 13.25 0.31 -2.61
N ASP A 73 12.24 0.13 -1.75
CA ASP A 73 12.51 -0.63 -0.50
C ASP A 73 11.55 -1.72 -0.04
N ALA A 74 10.33 -1.92 -0.58
CA ALA A 74 9.54 -3.07 -0.12
C ALA A 74 8.51 -3.60 -1.12
N THR A 75 8.69 -4.87 -1.49
CA THR A 75 7.70 -5.70 -2.15
C THR A 75 6.74 -6.22 -1.07
N CYS A 76 5.78 -5.41 -0.65
CA CYS A 76 4.70 -5.83 0.24
C CYS A 76 3.37 -5.69 -0.53
N ILE A 77 2.59 -6.78 -0.59
CA ILE A 77 1.28 -6.86 -1.26
C ILE A 77 0.21 -7.08 -0.19
#